data_AF-A0A364NYL5-F1
#
_entry.id   AF-A0A364NYL5-F1
#
_cell.length_a   1.000
_cell.length_b   1.000
_cell.length_c   1.000
_cell.angle_alpha   90.00
_cell.angle_beta   90.00
_cell.angle_gamma   90.00
#
_symmetry.space_group_name_H-M   'P 1'
#
loop_
_entity.id
_entity.type
_entity.pdbx_description
1 polymer ?
#
loop_
_entity_poly.entity_id
_entity_poly.type
_entity_poly.pdbx_seq_one_letter_code
_entity_poly.pdbx_strand_id
1 'polypeptide(L)'
;MDDTDIVSVERLTEGARTLLNQLASARRDVILLRHRLQTKGRLTPAAIADLDRADEEFRVSIERMRAICDLQVDTVTKLNSLQEDDA
;
A
#
# COMPACT_ATOMS: atom_id res chain seq x y z
N MET A 1 -0.98 -5.77 35.31
CA MET A 1 -0.63 -4.48 34.68
C MET A 1 0.23 -4.88 33.51
N ASP A 2 -0.43 -5.39 32.47
CA ASP A 2 -1.06 -4.67 31.37
C ASP A 2 -0.17 -5.02 30.18
N ASP A 3 -0.44 -6.21 29.62
CA ASP A 3 0.03 -6.64 28.30
C ASP A 3 -0.58 -5.70 27.26
N THR A 4 -0.27 -4.41 27.36
CA THR A 4 -0.46 -3.49 26.26
C THR A 4 0.52 -3.98 25.21
N ASP A 5 0.03 -4.88 24.35
CA ASP A 5 0.70 -5.48 23.21
C ASP A 5 1.36 -4.33 22.44
N ILE A 6 2.62 -4.01 22.80
CA ILE A 6 3.39 -2.92 22.19
C ILE A 6 3.45 -3.35 20.74
N VAL A 7 2.66 -2.69 19.91
CA VAL A 7 2.61 -3.00 18.50
C VAL A 7 4.00 -2.71 17.96
N SER A 8 4.80 -3.77 17.77
CA SER A 8 6.17 -3.58 17.34
C SER A 8 6.18 -2.96 15.95
N VAL A 9 7.05 -1.98 15.75
CA VAL A 9 7.27 -1.35 14.44
C VAL A 9 7.52 -2.41 13.36
N GLU A 10 8.18 -3.51 13.71
CA GLU A 10 8.42 -4.66 12.84
C GLU A 10 7.13 -5.36 12.38
N ARG A 11 6.16 -5.59 13.27
CA ARG A 11 4.87 -6.21 12.88
C ARG A 11 4.06 -5.29 11.95
N LEU A 12 4.07 -3.98 12.22
CA LEU A 12 3.39 -3.00 11.38
C LEU A 12 4.01 -2.90 9.99
N THR A 13 5.34 -2.82 9.94
CA THR A 13 6.08 -2.71 8.67
C THR A 13 5.98 -3.96 7.81
N GLU A 14 5.88 -5.15 8.41
CA GLU A 14 5.70 -6.40 7.65
C GLU A 14 4.29 -6.52 7.02
N GLY A 15 3.23 -6.20 7.79
CA GLY A 15 1.86 -6.19 7.27
C GLY A 15 1.68 -5.17 6.14
N ALA A 16 2.21 -3.96 6.35
CA ALA A 16 2.29 -2.90 5.35
C ALA A 16 3.00 -3.35 4.07
N ARG A 17 4.17 -3.98 4.22
CA ARG A 17 4.97 -4.48 3.10
C ARG A 17 4.20 -5.52 2.27
N THR A 18 3.49 -6.43 2.94
CA THR A 18 2.64 -7.41 2.26
C THR A 18 1.56 -6.74 1.43
N LEU A 19 0.82 -5.79 1.99
CA LEU A 19 -0.23 -5.05 1.27
C LEU A 19 0.33 -4.22 0.11
N LEU A 20 1.45 -3.52 0.32
CA LEU A 20 2.12 -2.75 -0.72
C LEU A 20 2.58 -3.65 -1.89
N ASN A 21 3.09 -4.84 -1.59
CA ASN A 21 3.48 -5.82 -2.61
C ASN A 21 2.28 -6.33 -3.40
N GLN A 22 1.15 -6.59 -2.73
CA GLN A 22 -0.09 -7.01 -3.39
C GLN A 22 -0.64 -5.90 -4.30
N LEU A 23 -0.71 -4.66 -3.83
CA LEU A 23 -1.13 -3.51 -4.63
C LEU A 23 -0.21 -3.29 -5.84
N ALA A 24 1.11 -3.39 -5.64
CA ALA A 24 2.08 -3.27 -6.73
C ALA A 24 1.99 -4.44 -7.73
N SER A 25 1.58 -5.63 -7.29
CA SER A 25 1.30 -6.76 -8.18
C SER A 25 0.04 -6.52 -9.01
N ALA A 26 -1.06 -6.14 -8.37
CA ALA A 26 -2.32 -5.86 -9.06
C ALA A 26 -2.17 -4.73 -10.09
N ARG A 27 -1.41 -3.68 -9.76
CA ARG A 27 -1.07 -2.62 -10.72
C ARG A 27 -0.29 -3.14 -11.94
N ARG A 28 0.70 -4.00 -11.72
CA ARG A 28 1.45 -4.65 -12.82
C ARG A 28 0.52 -5.48 -13.70
N ASP A 29 -0.45 -6.17 -13.12
CA ASP A 29 -1.43 -6.96 -13.89
C ASP A 29 -2.30 -6.07 -14.79
N VAL A 30 -2.70 -4.88 -14.34
CA VAL A 30 -3.40 -3.87 -15.18
C VAL A 30 -2.55 -3.46 -16.38
N ILE A 31 -1.27 -3.16 -16.16
CA ILE A 31 -0.32 -2.80 -17.24
C ILE A 31 -0.18 -3.96 -18.24
N LEU A 32 -0.06 -5.19 -17.75
CA LEU A 32 0.04 -6.39 -18.58
C LEU A 32 -1.25 -6.63 -19.39
N LEU A 33 -2.43 -6.40 -18.79
CA LEU A 33 -3.71 -6.50 -19.47
C LEU A 33 -3.82 -5.48 -20.61
N ARG A 34 -3.42 -4.23 -20.36
CA ARG A 34 -3.35 -3.18 -21.39
C ARG A 34 -2.50 -3.62 -22.57
N HIS A 35 -1.27 -4.06 -22.29
CA HIS A 35 -0.34 -4.53 -23.32
C HIS A 35 -0.93 -5.70 -24.11
N ARG A 36 -1.52 -6.69 -23.44
CA ARG A 36 -2.16 -7.84 -24.08
C ARG A 36 -3.33 -7.44 -24.99
N LEU A 37 -4.17 -6.49 -24.57
CA LEU A 37 -5.27 -5.98 -25.40
C LEU A 37 -4.71 -5.23 -26.62
N GLN A 38 -3.66 -4.43 -26.44
CA GLN A 38 -2.99 -3.71 -27.52
C GLN A 38 -2.40 -4.66 -28.56
N THR A 39 -1.62 -5.66 -28.14
CA THR A 39 -1.03 -6.65 -29.05
C THR A 39 -2.09 -7.43 -29.83
N LYS A 40 -3.27 -7.66 -29.24
CA LYS A 40 -4.40 -8.36 -29.90
C LYS A 40 -5.27 -7.44 -30.76
N GLY A 41 -5.00 -6.14 -30.85
CA GLY A 41 -5.85 -5.18 -31.54
C GLY A 41 -7.24 -5.02 -30.91
N ARG A 42 -7.38 -5.33 -29.62
CA ARG A 42 -8.66 -5.28 -28.87
C ARG A 42 -8.73 -4.17 -27.83
N LEU A 43 -7.79 -3.22 -27.90
CA LEU A 43 -7.76 -2.08 -26.99
C LEU A 43 -8.75 -1.02 -27.48
N THR A 44 -9.98 -1.08 -26.98
CA THR A 44 -11.04 -0.10 -27.29
C THR A 44 -10.88 1.17 -26.44
N PRO A 45 -11.46 2.31 -26.85
CA PRO A 45 -11.43 3.53 -26.03
C PRO A 45 -12.03 3.34 -24.62
N ALA A 46 -13.10 2.54 -24.50
CA ALA A 46 -13.68 2.20 -23.20
C ALA A 46 -12.70 1.39 -22.34
N ALA A 47 -12.05 0.38 -22.91
CA ALA A 47 -11.04 -0.40 -22.20
C ALA A 47 -9.84 0.44 -21.76
N ILE A 48 -9.43 1.43 -22.57
CA ILE A 48 -8.38 2.40 -22.18
C ILE A 48 -8.81 3.17 -20.94
N ALA A 49 -10.01 3.76 -20.95
CA ALA A 49 -10.53 4.54 -19.83
C ALA A 49 -10.62 3.70 -18.54
N ASP A 50 -11.10 2.46 -18.64
CA ASP A 50 -11.20 1.55 -17.49
C ASP A 50 -9.81 1.15 -16.94
N LEU A 51 -8.85 0.85 -17.82
CA LEU A 51 -7.49 0.50 -17.42
C LEU A 51 -6.72 1.68 -16.85
N ASP A 52 -6.87 2.87 -17.43
CA ASP A 52 -6.26 4.10 -16.92
C ASP A 52 -6.83 4.47 -15.54
N ARG A 53 -8.16 4.32 -15.35
CA ARG A 53 -8.79 4.47 -14.03
C ARG A 53 -8.22 3.47 -13.02
N ALA A 54 -8.14 2.19 -13.38
CA ALA A 54 -7.63 1.15 -12.50
C ALA A 54 -6.15 1.38 -12.12
N ASP A 55 -5.28 1.77 -13.07
CA ASP A 55 -3.87 2.10 -12.78
C ASP A 55 -3.76 3.25 -11.77
N GLU A 56 -4.57 4.29 -11.96
CA GLU A 56 -4.62 5.45 -11.08
C GLU A 56 -5.13 5.09 -9.68
N GLU A 57 -6.18 4.28 -9.58
CA GLU A 57 -6.70 3.78 -8.29
C GLU A 57 -5.66 2.98 -7.52
N PHE A 58 -4.90 2.11 -8.20
CA PHE A 58 -3.80 1.38 -7.56
C PHE A 58 -2.64 2.30 -7.17
N ARG A 59 -2.28 3.29 -8.00
CA ARG A 59 -1.24 4.28 -7.68
C ARG A 59 -1.61 5.04 -6.40
N VAL A 60 -2.82 5.57 -6.32
CA VAL A 60 -3.33 6.31 -5.16
C VAL A 60 -3.40 5.41 -3.92
N SER A 61 -3.84 4.16 -4.08
CA SER A 61 -3.89 3.19 -2.98
C SER A 61 -2.51 2.89 -2.39
N ILE A 62 -1.48 2.74 -3.24
CA ILE A 62 -0.09 2.55 -2.80
C ILE A 62 0.41 3.77 -2.03
N GLU A 63 0.18 4.98 -2.53
CA GLU A 63 0.58 6.22 -1.87
C GLU A 63 -0.10 6.40 -0.51
N ARG A 64 -1.41 6.12 -0.44
CA ARG A 64 -2.16 6.16 0.82
C ARG A 64 -1.64 5.14 1.84
N MET A 65 -1.37 3.91 1.40
CA MET A 65 -0.84 2.88 2.29
C MET A 65 0.52 3.30 2.86
N ARG A 66 1.42 3.85 2.03
CA ARG A 66 2.70 4.39 2.51
C ARG A 66 2.51 5.49 3.56
N ALA A 67 1.64 6.46 3.30
CA ALA A 67 1.36 7.55 4.25
C ALA A 67 0.79 7.05 5.59
N ILE A 68 -0.10 6.04 5.55
CA ILE A 68 -0.63 5.40 6.76
C ILE A 68 0.50 4.70 7.53
N CYS A 69 1.38 3.97 6.84
CA CYS A 69 2.51 3.31 7.49
C CYS A 69 3.46 4.31 8.14
N ASP A 70 3.79 5.40 7.45
CA ASP A 70 4.65 6.44 7.99
C ASP A 70 4.04 7.05 9.27
N LEU A 71 2.73 7.34 9.25
CA LEU A 71 2.00 7.83 10.43
C LEU A 71 2.00 6.81 11.57
N GLN A 72 1.79 5.52 11.27
CA GLN A 72 1.79 4.46 12.27
C GLN A 72 3.17 4.31 12.92
N VAL A 73 4.25 4.32 12.13
CA VAL A 73 5.63 4.25 12.63
C VAL A 73 5.94 5.46 13.51
N ASP A 74 5.66 6.67 13.03
CA ASP A 74 5.88 7.91 13.80
C ASP A 74 5.10 7.91 15.13
N THR A 75 3.85 7.44 15.11
CA THR A 75 3.02 7.35 16.32
C THR A 75 3.59 6.34 17.32
N VAL A 76 3.99 5.14 16.87
CA VAL A 76 4.59 4.13 17.75
C VAL A 76 5.92 4.60 18.32
N THR A 77 6.77 5.23 17.50
CA THR A 77 8.04 5.81 17.99
C THR A 77 7.79 6.84 19.08
N LYS A 78 6.84 7.76 18.90
CA LYS A 78 6.47 8.75 19.91
C LYS A 78 5.93 8.11 21.20
N LEU A 79 5.08 7.10 21.09
CA LEU A 79 4.55 6.38 22.25
C LEU A 79 5.67 5.69 23.05
N ASN A 80 6.61 5.06 22.37
CA ASN A 80 7.75 4.39 23.02
C ASN A 80 8.65 5.40 23.75
N SER A 81 8.93 6.57 23.15
CA SER A 81 9.73 7.61 23.82
C SER A 81 9.06 8.16 25.09
N LEU A 82 7.73 8.31 25.08
CA LEU A 82 7.00 8.76 26.28
C LEU A 82 7.04 7.72 27.41
N GLN A 83 7.03 6.42 27.09
CA GLN A 83 7.17 5.37 28.09
C GLN A 83 8.58 5.28 28.70
N GLU A 84 9.61 5.64 27.95
CA GLU A 84 10.99 5.71 28.44
C GLU A 84 11.23 6.90 29.38
N ASP A 85 10.52 8.02 29.17
CA ASP A 85 10.63 9.22 30.02
C ASP A 85 9.88 9.09 31.36
N ASP A 86 8.88 8.21 31.45
CA ASP A 86 8.07 7.95 32.65
C ASP A 86 8.62 6.81 33.54
N ALA A 87 9.73 6.15 33.14
CA ALA A 87 10.35 4.99 33.82
C ALA A 87 11.68 5.34 34.52
#